data_AF-A0A7C9CVZ9-F1
#
_entry.id   AF-A0A7C9CVZ9-F1
#
_cell.length_a   1.000
_cell.length_b   1.000
_cell.length_c   1.000
_cell.angle_alpha   90.00
_cell.angle_beta   90.00
_cell.angle_gamma   90.00
#
_symmetry.space_group_name_H-M   'P 1'
#
loop_
_entity.id
_entity.type
_entity.pdbx_description
1 polymer ?
#
loop_
_entity_poly.entity_id
_entity_poly.type
_entity_poly.pdbx_seq_one_letter_code
_entity_poly.pdbx_strand_id
1 'polypeptide(L)'
;GKDVGSSLQELRELKEICGKFAIRKLQNVTDPSDACAVDLSNRKFIDDLELEFDSEENNSTKCKEVLENLKPHSDVKNLTIRGYGGATLPKWLGLGCAEYKEIKFLCLSNCRYCSSLPPLGRLLSL
;
A
#
# COMPACT_ATOMS: atom_id res chain seq x y z
N GLY A 1 -7.37 -27.41 6.38
CA GLY A 1 -8.66 -26.67 6.31
C GLY A 1 -8.49 -25.57 5.30
N LYS A 2 -9.46 -25.37 4.41
CA LYS A 2 -9.47 -24.25 3.47
C LYS A 2 -9.79 -22.99 4.26
N ASP A 3 -8.82 -22.10 4.41
CA ASP A 3 -9.05 -20.71 4.82
C ASP A 3 -9.68 -20.00 3.61
N VAL A 4 -11.00 -20.06 3.55
CA VAL A 4 -11.81 -19.43 2.49
C VAL A 4 -11.87 -17.93 2.81
N GLY A 5 -11.50 -17.12 1.82
CA GLY A 5 -11.18 -15.70 1.97
C GLY A 5 -12.22 -14.90 2.75
N SER A 6 -11.75 -14.17 3.77
CA SER A 6 -12.52 -13.15 4.50
C SER A 6 -11.64 -12.04 5.07
N SER A 7 -10.41 -11.84 4.57
CA SER A 7 -9.47 -10.92 5.23
C SER A 7 -9.72 -9.43 4.95
N LEU A 8 -10.15 -9.04 3.74
CA LEU A 8 -10.29 -7.61 3.38
C LEU A 8 -11.65 -7.01 3.77
N GLN A 9 -12.70 -7.84 3.72
CA GLN A 9 -14.05 -7.41 4.02
C GLN A 9 -14.21 -7.10 5.52
N GLU A 10 -13.59 -7.89 6.39
CA GLU A 10 -13.52 -7.64 7.84
C GLU A 10 -12.74 -6.35 8.16
N LEU A 11 -11.65 -6.09 7.44
CA LEU A 11 -10.88 -4.86 7.67
C LEU A 11 -11.71 -3.61 7.43
N ARG A 12 -12.66 -3.61 6.47
CA ARG A 12 -13.57 -2.49 6.14
C ARG A 12 -14.29 -1.92 7.37
N GLU A 13 -14.59 -2.76 8.36
CA GLU A 13 -15.39 -2.39 9.53
C GLU A 13 -14.56 -1.60 10.57
N LEU A 14 -13.24 -1.63 10.48
CA LEU A 14 -12.32 -0.99 11.42
C LEU A 14 -12.06 0.51 11.09
N LYS A 15 -13.09 1.35 11.17
CA LYS A 15 -13.01 2.78 10.78
C LYS A 15 -12.32 3.70 11.78
N GLU A 16 -12.11 3.26 13.02
CA GLU A 16 -11.58 4.08 14.12
C GLU A 16 -10.15 3.71 14.54
N ILE A 17 -9.40 3.00 13.69
CA ILE A 17 -7.99 2.69 14.00
C ILE A 17 -7.16 3.96 13.92
N CYS A 18 -6.73 4.45 15.09
CA CYS A 18 -5.73 5.50 15.22
C CYS A 18 -4.32 4.89 15.33
N GLY A 19 -3.35 5.42 14.59
CA GLY A 19 -1.94 5.05 14.72
C GLY A 19 -1.45 4.12 13.60
N LYS A 20 -1.01 2.90 13.96
CA LYS A 20 -0.37 1.97 13.01
C LYS A 20 -1.38 0.98 12.43
N PHE A 21 -1.41 0.88 11.10
CA PHE A 21 -2.20 -0.09 10.36
C PHE A 21 -1.31 -0.88 9.40
N ALA A 22 -1.45 -2.20 9.38
CA ALA A 22 -0.64 -3.07 8.54
C ALA A 22 -1.53 -4.04 7.75
N ILE A 23 -1.29 -4.14 6.44
CA ILE A 23 -1.90 -5.14 5.58
C ILE A 23 -0.78 -6.04 5.07
N ARG A 24 -0.89 -7.33 5.42
CA ARG A 24 0.11 -8.34 5.09
C ARG A 24 -0.44 -9.35 4.11
N LYS A 25 0.47 -10.14 3.53
CA LYS A 25 0.16 -11.22 2.59
C LYS A 25 -0.60 -10.72 1.35
N LEU A 26 -0.27 -9.52 0.88
CA LEU A 26 -0.93 -8.88 -0.27
C LEU A 26 -0.80 -9.69 -1.58
N GLN A 27 0.16 -10.63 -1.67
CA GLN A 27 0.27 -11.57 -2.79
C GLN A 27 -0.96 -12.47 -2.94
N ASN A 28 -1.72 -12.70 -1.85
CA ASN A 28 -2.88 -13.58 -1.83
C ASN A 28 -4.14 -12.91 -2.40
N VAL A 29 -4.09 -11.61 -2.69
CA VAL A 29 -5.18 -10.94 -3.41
C VAL A 29 -5.25 -11.53 -4.82
N THR A 30 -6.36 -12.18 -5.11
CA THR A 30 -6.62 -12.85 -6.39
C THR A 30 -7.12 -11.85 -7.43
N ASP A 31 -8.09 -11.02 -7.05
CA ASP A 31 -8.59 -9.92 -7.86
C ASP A 31 -8.08 -8.60 -7.25
N PRO A 32 -7.22 -7.84 -7.96
CA PRO A 32 -6.72 -6.56 -7.46
C PRO A 32 -7.82 -5.57 -7.05
N SER A 33 -9.01 -5.65 -7.64
CA SER A 33 -10.14 -4.78 -7.32
C SER A 33 -10.70 -5.02 -5.90
N ASP A 34 -10.52 -6.21 -5.33
CA ASP A 34 -10.91 -6.51 -3.95
C ASP A 34 -10.18 -5.61 -2.94
N ALA A 35 -8.98 -5.12 -3.30
CA ALA A 35 -8.21 -4.24 -2.44
C ALA A 35 -8.91 -2.88 -2.20
N CYS A 36 -9.77 -2.44 -3.12
CA CYS A 36 -10.61 -1.24 -2.96
C CYS A 36 -11.56 -1.36 -1.74
N ALA A 37 -11.93 -2.57 -1.34
CA ALA A 37 -12.86 -2.80 -0.23
C ALA A 37 -12.30 -2.33 1.13
N VAL A 38 -10.97 -2.23 1.25
CA VAL A 38 -10.32 -1.73 2.48
C VAL A 38 -10.56 -0.23 2.66
N ASP A 39 -10.69 0.52 1.57
CA ASP A 39 -10.98 1.96 1.58
C ASP A 39 -10.05 2.77 2.51
N LEU A 40 -8.74 2.61 2.30
CA LEU A 40 -7.71 3.35 3.07
C LEU A 40 -7.84 4.87 2.89
N SER A 41 -8.41 5.31 1.77
CA SER A 41 -8.71 6.72 1.47
C SER A 41 -9.73 7.36 2.40
N ASN A 42 -10.53 6.60 3.16
CA ASN A 42 -11.47 7.14 4.14
C ASN A 42 -11.02 6.94 5.60
N ARG A 43 -9.85 6.34 5.83
CA ARG A 43 -9.30 6.09 7.18
C ARG A 43 -8.33 7.20 7.59
N LYS A 44 -8.87 8.30 8.08
CA LYS A 44 -8.13 9.53 8.40
C LYS A 44 -7.15 9.43 9.57
N PHE A 45 -7.26 8.38 10.39
CA PHE A 45 -6.50 8.27 11.64
C PHE A 45 -5.29 7.33 11.55
N ILE A 46 -4.93 6.87 10.35
CA ILE A 46 -3.73 6.06 10.12
C ILE A 46 -2.53 6.99 9.96
N ASP A 47 -1.63 6.97 10.94
CA ASP A 47 -0.36 7.70 10.91
C ASP A 47 0.78 6.86 10.32
N ASP A 48 0.77 5.54 10.55
CA ASP A 48 1.78 4.59 10.08
C ASP A 48 1.10 3.46 9.30
N LEU A 49 1.38 3.38 8.00
CA LEU A 49 0.84 2.38 7.10
C LEU A 49 1.94 1.43 6.64
N GLU A 50 1.74 0.13 6.86
CA GLU A 50 2.61 -0.93 6.37
C GLU A 50 1.88 -1.85 5.38
N LEU A 51 2.41 -1.97 4.17
CA LEU A 51 1.90 -2.81 3.10
C LEU A 51 2.94 -3.89 2.75
N GLU A 52 2.63 -5.15 3.00
CA GLU A 52 3.60 -6.25 2.93
C GLU A 52 3.14 -7.36 2.00
N PHE A 53 4.01 -7.69 1.05
CA PHE A 53 3.97 -8.88 0.22
C PHE A 53 4.99 -9.88 0.78
N ASP A 54 4.55 -11.11 0.99
CA ASP A 54 5.36 -12.22 1.51
C ASP A 54 5.62 -13.24 0.39
N SER A 55 5.92 -12.75 -0.82
CA SER A 55 6.22 -13.58 -1.98
C SER A 55 7.39 -13.02 -2.77
N GLU A 56 8.24 -13.94 -3.22
CA GLU A 56 9.37 -13.68 -4.12
C GLU A 56 8.94 -13.69 -5.59
N GLU A 57 7.64 -13.89 -5.87
CA GLU A 57 7.14 -14.02 -7.24
C GLU A 57 7.15 -12.69 -7.99
N ASN A 58 7.67 -12.73 -9.21
CA ASN A 58 7.58 -11.63 -10.16
C ASN A 58 6.18 -11.61 -10.80
N ASN A 59 5.20 -11.04 -10.10
CA ASN A 59 3.89 -10.75 -10.66
C ASN A 59 3.66 -9.24 -10.74
N SER A 60 4.47 -8.60 -11.59
CA SER A 60 4.62 -7.15 -11.59
C SER A 60 3.31 -6.38 -11.79
N THR A 61 2.45 -6.84 -12.70
CA THR A 61 1.19 -6.15 -13.01
C THR A 61 0.20 -6.26 -11.84
N LYS A 62 0.01 -7.47 -11.30
CA LYS A 62 -0.93 -7.69 -10.19
C LYS A 62 -0.53 -6.93 -8.93
N CYS A 63 0.74 -7.01 -8.53
CA CYS A 63 1.24 -6.31 -7.35
C CYS A 63 1.00 -4.80 -7.47
N LYS A 64 1.24 -4.22 -8.66
CA LYS A 64 1.02 -2.81 -8.92
C LYS A 64 -0.46 -2.43 -8.81
N GLU A 65 -1.35 -3.19 -9.41
CA GLU A 65 -2.79 -2.93 -9.36
C GLU A 65 -3.34 -3.04 -7.93
N VAL A 66 -2.88 -4.02 -7.15
CA VAL A 66 -3.24 -4.15 -5.72
C VAL A 66 -2.82 -2.90 -4.96
N LEU A 67 -1.57 -2.43 -5.13
CA LEU A 67 -1.13 -1.20 -4.47
C LEU A 67 -1.86 0.04 -4.98
N GLU A 68 -2.19 0.12 -6.26
CA GLU A 68 -2.96 1.24 -6.84
C GLU A 68 -4.33 1.36 -6.16
N ASN A 69 -4.98 0.22 -5.93
CA ASN A 69 -6.29 0.14 -5.26
C ASN A 69 -6.22 0.30 -3.74
N LEU A 70 -5.03 0.21 -3.14
CA LEU A 70 -4.75 0.52 -1.73
C LEU A 70 -4.29 1.97 -1.54
N LYS A 71 -4.84 2.91 -2.31
CA LYS A 71 -4.52 4.34 -2.17
C LYS A 71 -4.77 4.81 -0.72
N PRO A 72 -3.73 5.26 0.01
CA PRO A 72 -3.91 5.73 1.38
C PRO A 72 -4.53 7.13 1.45
N HIS A 73 -5.09 7.48 2.62
CA HIS A 73 -5.43 8.86 2.95
C HIS A 73 -4.18 9.77 2.91
N SER A 74 -4.35 11.05 2.57
CA SER A 74 -3.26 12.02 2.44
C SER A 74 -2.51 12.32 3.75
N ASP A 75 -3.12 11.95 4.88
CA ASP A 75 -2.65 12.29 6.23
C ASP A 75 -1.67 11.26 6.80
N VAL A 76 -1.43 10.16 6.06
CA VAL A 76 -0.43 9.15 6.42
C VAL A 76 0.95 9.81 6.53
N LYS A 77 1.64 9.53 7.64
CA LYS A 77 2.96 10.13 7.95
C LYS A 77 4.11 9.19 7.68
N ASN A 78 3.92 7.90 7.94
CA ASN A 78 4.91 6.86 7.72
C ASN A 78 4.32 5.82 6.75
N LEU A 79 5.02 5.57 5.65
CA LEU A 79 4.64 4.56 4.67
C LEU A 79 5.76 3.54 4.52
N THR A 80 5.44 2.28 4.79
CA THR A 80 6.35 1.15 4.58
C THR A 80 5.75 0.21 3.54
N ILE A 81 6.51 -0.11 2.50
CA ILE A 81 6.17 -1.13 1.49
C ILE A 81 7.25 -2.20 1.53
N ARG A 82 6.85 -3.46 1.78
CA ARG A 82 7.76 -4.61 1.89
C ARG A 82 7.46 -5.67 0.85
N GLY A 83 8.52 -6.25 0.28
CA GLY A 83 8.43 -7.41 -0.62
C GLY A 83 7.72 -7.14 -1.95
N TYR A 84 7.59 -5.86 -2.34
CA TYR A 84 6.83 -5.50 -3.53
C TYR A 84 7.44 -6.09 -4.81
N GLY A 85 6.65 -6.93 -5.49
CA GLY A 85 7.03 -7.63 -6.72
C GLY A 85 6.87 -6.84 -8.02
N GLY A 86 6.43 -5.57 -7.95
CA GLY A 86 6.18 -4.73 -9.13
C GLY A 86 7.41 -4.01 -9.66
N ALA A 87 7.48 -3.87 -10.99
CA ALA A 87 8.56 -3.16 -11.66
C ALA A 87 8.53 -1.64 -11.42
N THR A 88 7.33 -1.08 -11.22
CA THR A 88 7.10 0.36 -11.01
C THR A 88 6.14 0.56 -9.84
N LEU A 89 6.31 1.63 -9.08
CA LEU A 89 5.42 2.00 -7.97
C LEU A 89 4.05 2.53 -8.49
N PRO A 90 2.99 2.50 -7.64
CA PRO A 90 1.66 2.97 -8.01
C PRO A 90 1.65 4.49 -8.29
N LYS A 91 0.68 4.95 -9.08
CA LYS A 91 0.59 6.34 -9.55
C LYS A 91 0.43 7.33 -8.41
N TRP A 92 -0.28 6.95 -7.34
CA TRP A 92 -0.47 7.80 -6.16
C TRP A 92 0.85 8.08 -5.42
N LEU A 93 1.79 7.13 -5.38
CA LEU A 93 3.15 7.37 -4.86
C LEU A 93 4.07 7.99 -5.93
N GLY A 94 3.65 7.93 -7.20
CA GLY A 94 4.35 8.46 -8.35
C GLY A 94 3.97 9.89 -8.71
N LEU A 95 3.14 10.05 -9.74
CA LEU A 95 2.72 11.36 -10.23
C LEU A 95 1.81 12.10 -9.23
N GLY A 96 1.05 11.34 -8.43
CA GLY A 96 0.12 11.82 -7.40
C GLY A 96 0.76 12.12 -6.04
N CYS A 97 2.08 11.94 -5.88
CA CYS A 97 2.73 12.10 -4.58
C CYS A 97 2.58 13.50 -3.96
N ALA A 98 2.31 14.53 -4.77
CA ALA A 98 2.06 15.89 -4.30
C ALA A 98 0.82 16.04 -3.39
N GLU A 99 -0.10 15.07 -3.42
CA GLU A 99 -1.24 15.01 -2.49
C GLU A 99 -0.82 14.60 -1.07
N TYR A 100 0.32 13.92 -0.92
CA TYR A 100 0.79 13.32 0.33
C TYR A 100 1.78 14.24 1.05
N LYS A 101 1.27 15.36 1.55
CA LYS A 101 2.08 16.37 2.24
C LYS A 101 2.52 15.98 3.64
N GLU A 102 1.93 14.94 4.23
CA GLU A 102 2.25 14.53 5.60
C GLU A 102 3.27 13.39 5.68
N ILE A 103 3.64 12.75 4.56
CA ILE A 103 4.61 11.64 4.54
C ILE A 103 6.01 12.17 4.90
N LYS A 104 6.47 11.84 6.10
CA LYS A 104 7.81 12.15 6.63
C LYS A 104 8.78 10.98 6.50
N PHE A 105 8.26 9.77 6.35
CA PHE A 105 9.07 8.57 6.26
C PHE A 105 8.52 7.63 5.20
N LEU A 106 9.38 7.25 4.25
CA LEU A 106 9.11 6.25 3.23
C LEU A 106 10.16 5.15 3.31
N CYS A 107 9.71 3.92 3.58
CA CYS A 107 10.55 2.73 3.58
C CYS A 107 10.12 1.77 2.47
N LEU A 108 11.04 1.49 1.55
CA LEU A 108 10.88 0.44 0.55
C LEU A 108 11.88 -0.67 0.87
N SER A 109 11.39 -1.82 1.29
CA SER A 109 12.23 -2.93 1.74
C SER A 109 11.95 -4.18 0.93
N ASN A 110 12.99 -4.88 0.48
CA ASN A 110 12.86 -6.10 -0.32
C ASN A 110 12.03 -5.93 -1.63
N CYS A 111 11.98 -4.72 -2.20
CA CYS A 111 11.29 -4.41 -3.46
C CYS A 111 12.18 -4.73 -4.67
N ARG A 112 12.67 -5.97 -4.78
CA ARG A 112 13.78 -6.37 -5.68
C ARG A 112 13.55 -6.11 -7.16
N TYR A 113 12.30 -6.15 -7.62
CA TYR A 113 11.96 -5.97 -9.02
C TYR A 113 11.69 -4.51 -9.39
N CYS A 114 11.63 -3.60 -8.41
CA CYS A 114 11.37 -2.19 -8.64
C CYS A 114 12.58 -1.53 -9.30
N SER A 115 12.50 -1.32 -10.61
CA SER A 115 13.63 -0.86 -11.43
C SER A 115 13.74 0.67 -11.50
N SER A 116 12.70 1.38 -11.09
CA SER A 116 12.68 2.85 -11.03
C SER A 116 11.84 3.35 -9.87
N LEU A 117 12.37 4.37 -9.19
CA LEU A 117 11.61 5.16 -8.23
C LEU A 117 10.95 6.33 -8.96
N PRO A 118 9.71 6.70 -8.59
CA PRO A 118 9.12 7.93 -9.07
C PRO A 118 9.89 9.17 -8.57
N PRO A 119 9.56 10.38 -9.05
CA PRO A 119 10.17 11.62 -8.55
C PRO A 119 9.71 11.95 -7.11
N LEU A 120 10.25 11.20 -6.14
CA LEU A 120 9.94 11.31 -4.72
C LEU A 120 10.26 12.68 -4.12
N GLY A 121 11.12 13.48 -4.77
CA GLY A 121 11.41 14.86 -4.36
C GLY A 121 10.22 15.83 -4.41
N ARG A 122 9.06 15.38 -4.90
CA ARG A 122 7.79 16.11 -4.81
C ARG A 122 7.02 15.84 -3.51
N LEU A 123 7.46 14.90 -2.69
CA LEU A 123 7.02 14.74 -1.30
C LEU A 123 7.68 15.86 -0.49
N LEU A 124 6.96 16.97 -0.30
CA LEU A 124 7.50 18.22 0.27
C LEU A 124 7.95 18.09 1.74
N SER A 125 7.62 16.99 2.40
CA SER A 125 7.83 16.74 3.83
C SER A 125 8.82 15.62 4.15
N LEU A 126 9.42 15.01 3.12
CA LEU A 126 10.42 13.95 3.25
C LEU A 126 11.81 14.50 3.58
#